data_AF-M1BB57-F1
#
_entry.id   AF-M1BB57-F1
#
_cell.length_a   1.000
_cell.length_b   1.000
_cell.length_c   1.000
_cell.angle_alpha   90.00
_cell.angle_beta   90.00
_cell.angle_gamma   90.00
#
_symmetry.space_group_name_H-M   'P 1'
#
loop_
_entity.id
_entity.type
_entity.pdbx_description
1 polymer ?
#
loop_
_entity_poly.entity_id
_entity_poly.type
_entity_poly.pdbx_seq_one_letter_code
_entity_poly.pdbx_strand_id
1 'polypeptide(L)'
;MDYIGINYYGQEVICGAGLKLVETDEYSESGRGVYPDGLFRVLLQFDERYKHLNLPFIITENGVSDGTDLIRQPYLLEHLLATYAAMMMVFSLGTLFF
;
A
#
# COMPACT_ATOMS: atom_id res chain seq x y z
N MET A 1 16.47 11.54 11.57
CA MET A 1 15.28 10.99 10.89
C MET A 1 14.89 9.79 11.71
N ASP A 2 13.68 9.79 12.26
CA ASP A 2 13.31 8.88 13.34
C ASP A 2 12.42 7.72 12.86
N TYR A 3 11.83 7.85 11.68
CA TYR A 3 11.04 6.83 11.00
C TYR A 3 10.96 7.13 9.49
N ILE A 4 10.49 6.17 8.69
CA ILE A 4 10.14 6.35 7.28
C ILE A 4 8.60 6.32 7.15
N GLY A 5 8.02 7.41 6.65
CA GLY A 5 6.60 7.46 6.30
C GLY A 5 6.33 6.86 4.92
N ILE A 6 5.28 6.06 4.80
CA ILE A 6 4.84 5.42 3.56
C ILE A 6 3.40 5.82 3.27
N ASN A 7 3.18 6.42 2.11
CA ASN A 7 1.85 6.70 1.58
C ASN A 7 1.57 5.74 0.43
N TYR A 8 0.51 4.93 0.54
CA TYR A 8 0.15 3.93 -0.46
C TYR A 8 -1.34 3.95 -0.74
N TYR A 9 -1.71 4.01 -2.02
CA TYR A 9 -3.10 4.21 -2.45
C TYR A 9 -3.60 3.15 -3.44
N GLY A 10 -2.71 2.41 -4.09
CA GLY A 10 -3.06 1.41 -5.10
C GLY A 10 -2.03 1.34 -6.23
N GLN A 11 -2.36 0.62 -7.28
CA GLN A 11 -1.46 0.42 -8.42
C GLN A 11 -1.78 1.33 -9.62
N GLU A 12 -0.74 1.67 -10.36
CA GLU A 12 -0.82 2.20 -11.72
C GLU A 12 -0.14 1.20 -12.65
N VAL A 13 -0.87 0.74 -13.66
CA VAL A 13 -0.31 -0.15 -14.68
C VAL A 13 0.17 0.70 -15.84
N ILE A 14 1.41 0.49 -16.27
CA ILE A 14 2.01 1.20 -17.38
C ILE A 14 2.09 0.30 -18.63
N CYS A 15 1.82 0.87 -19.80
CA CYS A 15 1.97 0.21 -21.10
C CYS A 15 2.62 1.17 -22.10
N GLY A 16 3.84 0.86 -22.53
CA GLY A 16 4.65 1.79 -23.33
C GLY A 16 4.93 3.08 -22.57
N ALA A 17 4.52 4.22 -23.13
CA ALA A 17 4.72 5.55 -22.54
C ALA A 17 3.51 6.06 -21.73
N GLY A 18 2.46 5.24 -21.54
CA GLY A 18 1.20 5.69 -20.93
C GLY A 18 0.69 4.77 -19.81
N LEU A 19 -0.32 5.26 -19.10
CA LEU A 19 -1.10 4.48 -18.15
C LEU A 19 -2.10 3.57 -18.89
N LYS A 20 -2.35 2.39 -18.33
CA LYS A 20 -3.30 1.41 -18.82
C LYS A 20 -4.25 1.01 -17.70
N LEU A 21 -5.54 0.98 -18.00
CA LEU A 21 -6.53 0.28 -17.17
C LEU A 21 -6.59 -1.18 -17.62
N VAL A 22 -6.47 -2.09 -16.66
CA VAL A 22 -6.55 -3.53 -16.84
C VAL A 22 -7.99 -3.94 -16.56
N GLU A 23 -8.67 -4.52 -17.55
CA GLU A 23 -10.11 -4.78 -17.48
C GLU A 23 -10.55 -5.68 -16.31
N THR A 24 -9.64 -6.49 -15.77
CA THR A 24 -9.90 -7.41 -14.66
C THR A 24 -9.70 -6.80 -13.28
N ASP A 25 -9.16 -5.58 -13.19
CA ASP A 25 -8.84 -4.94 -11.92
C ASP A 25 -10.00 -4.05 -11.45
N GLU A 26 -10.16 -3.96 -10.14
CA GLU A 26 -11.06 -2.97 -9.52
C GLU A 26 -10.32 -1.63 -9.39
N TYR A 27 -10.98 -0.54 -9.75
CA TYR A 27 -10.41 0.82 -9.72
C TYR A 27 -11.22 1.75 -8.84
N SER A 28 -10.50 2.60 -8.11
CA SER A 28 -11.08 3.76 -7.42
C SER A 28 -11.54 4.84 -8.40
N GLU A 29 -12.36 5.77 -7.93
CA GLU A 29 -12.81 6.93 -8.73
C GLU A 29 -11.65 7.82 -9.20
N SER A 30 -10.50 7.73 -8.52
CA SER A 30 -9.26 8.43 -8.90
C SER A 30 -8.43 7.69 -9.96
N GLY A 31 -8.88 6.53 -10.44
CA GLY A 31 -8.19 5.70 -11.44
C GLY A 31 -7.04 4.85 -10.89
N ARG A 32 -6.89 4.75 -9.55
CA ARG A 32 -5.93 3.84 -8.90
C ARG A 32 -6.53 2.44 -8.80
N GLY A 33 -5.80 1.42 -9.25
CA GLY A 33 -6.21 0.02 -9.10
C GLY A 33 -6.10 -0.43 -7.64
N VAL A 34 -7.15 -1.05 -7.10
CA VAL A 34 -7.17 -1.64 -5.76
C VAL A 34 -6.21 -2.83 -5.77
N TYR A 35 -5.12 -2.75 -4.99
CA TYR A 35 -4.06 -3.74 -5.05
C TYR A 35 -3.37 -3.95 -3.69
N PRO A 36 -4.00 -4.66 -2.74
CA PRO A 36 -3.44 -4.90 -1.40
C PRO A 36 -2.09 -5.65 -1.44
N ASP A 37 -1.92 -6.56 -2.40
CA ASP A 37 -0.65 -7.26 -2.65
C ASP A 37 0.51 -6.30 -2.95
N GLY A 38 0.22 -5.16 -3.57
CA GLY A 38 1.20 -4.11 -3.85
C GLY A 38 1.73 -3.48 -2.57
N LEU A 39 0.86 -3.19 -1.60
CA LEU A 39 1.27 -2.66 -0.30
C LEU A 39 2.21 -3.64 0.40
N PHE A 40 1.84 -4.92 0.47
CA PHE A 40 2.69 -5.96 1.03
C PHE A 40 4.07 -5.98 0.37
N ARG A 41 4.13 -6.04 -0.97
CA ARG A 41 5.40 -6.05 -1.71
C ARG A 41 6.24 -4.80 -1.47
N VAL A 42 5.62 -3.63 -1.44
CA VAL A 42 6.31 -2.35 -1.17
C VAL A 42 6.94 -2.36 0.21
N LEU A 43 6.24 -2.84 1.24
CA LEU A 43 6.77 -2.91 2.60
C LEU A 43 8.03 -3.81 2.68
N LEU A 44 8.00 -5.01 2.07
CA LEU A 44 9.18 -5.88 2.03
C LEU A 44 10.34 -5.26 1.22
N GLN A 45 10.04 -4.63 0.09
CA GLN A 45 11.06 -3.97 -0.73
C GLN A 45 11.72 -2.79 -0.01
N PHE A 46 10.93 -2.02 0.73
CA PHE A 46 11.43 -0.90 1.54
C PHE A 46 12.27 -1.40 2.71
N ASP A 47 11.88 -2.49 3.37
CA ASP A 47 12.69 -3.10 4.43
C ASP A 47 14.05 -3.53 3.88
N GLU A 48 14.06 -4.31 2.81
CA GLU A 48 15.31 -4.75 2.19
C GLU A 48 16.21 -3.60 1.78
N ARG A 49 15.63 -2.52 1.25
CA ARG A 49 16.37 -1.35 0.80
C ARG A 49 16.91 -0.49 1.96
N TYR A 50 16.14 -0.33 3.03
CA TYR A 50 16.41 0.65 4.09
C TYR A 50 16.76 0.04 5.44
N LYS A 51 16.82 -1.28 5.58
CA LYS A 51 17.19 -1.98 6.84
C LYS A 51 18.50 -1.49 7.47
N HIS A 52 19.46 -1.03 6.65
CA HIS A 52 20.73 -0.48 7.13
C HIS A 52 20.58 0.82 7.94
N LEU A 53 19.45 1.52 7.81
CA LEU A 53 19.12 2.72 8.58
C LEU A 53 18.58 2.38 9.98
N ASN A 54 18.09 1.15 10.18
CA ASN A 54 17.47 0.70 11.43
C ASN A 54 16.36 1.65 11.94
N LEU A 55 15.55 2.17 11.02
CA LEU A 55 14.42 3.05 11.32
C LEU A 55 13.10 2.30 11.14
N PRO A 56 12.09 2.54 12.01
CA PRO A 56 10.77 1.98 11.84
C PRO A 56 10.03 2.59 10.65
N PHE A 57 9.08 1.85 10.07
CA PHE A 57 8.19 2.34 9.02
C PHE A 57 6.79 2.60 9.55
N ILE A 58 6.18 3.71 9.12
CA ILE A 58 4.81 4.08 9.46
C ILE A 58 4.03 4.28 8.15
N ILE A 59 2.88 3.62 8.02
CA ILE A 59 1.94 3.92 6.94
C ILE A 59 1.23 5.21 7.33
N THR A 60 1.65 6.32 6.73
CA THR A 60 1.14 7.66 7.07
C THR A 60 -0.13 7.98 6.32
N GLU A 61 -0.35 7.39 5.14
CA GLU A 61 -1.60 7.51 4.39
C GLU A 61 -1.93 6.20 3.67
N ASN A 62 -3.16 5.72 3.85
CA ASN A 62 -3.75 4.64 3.06
C ASN A 62 -5.26 4.85 2.99
N GLY A 63 -5.81 4.81 1.79
CA GLY A 63 -7.23 5.07 1.57
C GLY A 63 -7.61 4.99 0.10
N VAL A 64 -8.90 5.16 -0.18
CA VAL A 64 -9.44 5.02 -1.54
C VAL A 64 -10.45 6.11 -1.83
N SER A 65 -10.38 6.69 -3.04
CA SER A 65 -11.40 7.60 -3.55
C SER A 65 -12.61 6.79 -3.98
N ASP A 66 -13.68 6.88 -3.19
CA ASP A 66 -14.92 6.14 -3.39
C ASP A 66 -16.09 6.94 -2.79
N GLY A 67 -16.80 7.68 -3.62
CA GLY A 67 -17.99 8.46 -3.24
C GLY A 67 -19.22 7.60 -3.02
N THR A 68 -19.22 6.35 -3.49
CA THR A 68 -20.31 5.38 -3.27
C THR A 68 -20.16 4.58 -1.99
N ASP A 69 -18.94 4.56 -1.41
CA ASP A 69 -18.54 3.78 -0.24
C ASP A 69 -18.64 2.25 -0.44
N LEU A 70 -18.76 1.78 -1.69
CA LEU A 70 -18.90 0.37 -2.05
C LEU A 70 -17.60 -0.42 -1.90
N ILE A 71 -16.46 0.20 -2.18
CA ILE A 71 -15.14 -0.45 -2.20
C ILE A 71 -14.28 -0.04 -1.00
N ARG A 72 -14.62 1.05 -0.28
CA ARG A 72 -13.83 1.52 0.87
C ARG A 72 -13.68 0.48 1.97
N GLN A 73 -14.78 -0.18 2.34
CA GLN A 73 -14.74 -1.20 3.39
C GLN A 73 -13.85 -2.41 3.02
N PRO A 74 -14.03 -3.08 1.87
CA PRO A 74 -13.13 -4.17 1.49
C PRO A 74 -11.69 -3.69 1.28
N TYR A 75 -11.48 -2.50 0.72
CA TYR A 75 -10.15 -1.90 0.56
C TYR A 75 -9.39 -1.84 1.89
N LEU A 76 -9.99 -1.23 2.93
CA LEU A 76 -9.34 -1.08 4.23
C LEU A 76 -9.00 -2.43 4.85
N LEU A 77 -9.93 -3.39 4.80
CA LEU A 77 -9.71 -4.73 5.35
C LEU A 77 -8.54 -5.44 4.67
N GLU A 78 -8.51 -5.46 3.35
CA GLU A 78 -7.48 -6.15 2.59
C GLU A 78 -6.10 -5.51 2.74
N HIS A 79 -6.00 -4.18 2.80
CA HIS A 79 -4.73 -3.47 3.01
C HIS A 79 -4.21 -3.61 4.44
N LEU A 80 -5.10 -3.69 5.44
CA LEU A 80 -4.71 -4.03 6.81
C LEU A 80 -4.20 -5.47 6.92
N LEU A 81 -4.85 -6.43 6.24
CA LEU A 81 -4.36 -7.81 6.16
C LEU A 81 -2.99 -7.90 5.49
N ALA A 82 -2.77 -7.15 4.40
CA ALA A 82 -1.47 -7.06 3.73
C ALA A 82 -0.39 -6.48 4.65
N THR A 83 -0.72 -5.46 5.43
CA THR A 83 0.19 -4.87 6.43
C THR A 83 0.52 -5.88 7.52
N TYR A 84 -0.48 -6.57 8.06
CA TYR A 84 -0.28 -7.62 9.06
C TYR A 84 0.61 -8.75 8.53
N ALA A 85 0.38 -9.20 7.29
CA ALA A 85 1.23 -10.19 6.64
C ALA A 85 2.69 -9.71 6.52
N ALA A 86 2.91 -8.45 6.17
CA ALA A 86 4.26 -7.88 6.09
C ALA A 86 4.93 -7.81 7.48
N MET A 87 4.20 -7.44 8.53
CA MET A 87 4.71 -7.43 9.91
C MET A 87 5.20 -8.81 10.38
N MET A 88 4.55 -9.89 9.93
CA MET A 88 4.97 -11.25 10.26
C MET A 88 6.28 -11.66 9.57
N MET A 89 6.72 -10.93 8.54
CA MET A 89 7.93 -11.22 7.78
C MET A 89 9.07 -10.23 8.04
N VAL A 90 8.76 -9.01 8.51
CA VAL A 90 9.69 -7.89 8.67
C VAL A 90 9.80 -7.47 10.13
N PHE A 91 10.98 -7.60 10.74
CA PHE A 91 11.23 -7.28 12.16
C PHE A 91 11.22 -5.77 12.47
N SER A 92 11.38 -4.90 11.46
CA SER A 92 11.53 -3.44 11.61
C SER A 92 10.22 -2.64 11.52
N LEU A 93 9.08 -3.28 11.27
CA LEU A 93 7.81 -2.57 11.10
C LEU A 93 7.22 -2.16 12.46
N GLY A 94 7.44 -0.91 12.86
CA GLY A 94 6.81 -0.32 14.05
C GLY A 94 5.47 0.31 13.70
N THR A 95 4.36 -0.31 14.11
CA THR A 95 3.03 0.18 13.75
C THR A 95 2.54 1.28 14.70
N LEU A 96 2.34 2.49 14.17
CA LEU A 96 1.40 3.45 14.73
C LEU A 96 0.25 3.60 13.73
N PHE A 97 -0.95 3.21 14.13
CA PHE A 97 -2.19 3.59 13.46
C PHE A 97 -2.68 4.88 14.13
N PHE A 98 -2.97 5.93 13.35
CA PHE A 98 -3.72 7.10 13.81
C PHE A 98 -5.15 7.04 13.27
#